data_AF-A0A3D2VE22-F1
#
_entry.id   AF-A0A3D2VE22-F1
#
_cell.length_a   1.000
_cell.length_b   1.000
_cell.length_c   1.000
_cell.angle_alpha   90.00
_cell.angle_beta   90.00
_cell.angle_gamma   90.00
#
_symmetry.space_group_name_H-M   'P 1'
#
loop_
_entity.id
_entity.type
_entity.pdbx_description
1 polymer ?
#
loop_
_entity_poly.entity_id
_entity_poly.type
_entity_poly.pdbx_seq_one_letter_code
_entity_poly.pdbx_strand_id
1 'polypeptide(L)'
;FGEYDLLLCPAVSVPPFPKSQRSVESINGQPTQTYIDWIAITFAITMTSCPALSLPIGFTQAGLPVGLQVVGPPRGEAALLRACHHMEAVFDLAGALPIDPR
;
A
#
# COMPACT_ATOMS: atom_id res chain seq x y z
N PHE A 1 -5.91 13.20 12.24
CA PHE A 1 -7.28 13.39 11.74
C PHE A 1 -8.01 14.60 12.34
N GLY A 2 -7.30 15.61 12.87
CA GLY A 2 -7.95 16.87 13.29
C GLY A 2 -8.26 17.81 12.13
N GLU A 3 -7.52 17.67 11.01
CA GLU A 3 -7.64 18.51 9.82
C GLU A 3 -8.01 17.72 8.55
N TYR A 4 -7.62 16.44 8.49
CA TYR A 4 -7.82 15.58 7.33
C TYR A 4 -8.60 14.33 7.71
N ASP A 5 -9.48 13.88 6.82
CA ASP A 5 -10.29 12.67 7.00
C ASP A 5 -9.55 11.38 6.64
N LEU A 6 -8.58 11.46 5.72
CA LEU A 6 -7.81 10.32 5.23
C LEU A 6 -6.33 10.66 5.14
N LEU A 7 -5.48 9.66 5.39
CA LEU A 7 -4.07 9.67 5.05
C LEU A 7 -3.84 8.67 3.92
N LEU A 8 -3.20 9.12 2.84
CA LEU A 8 -2.85 8.30 1.68
C LEU A 8 -1.34 8.11 1.62
N CYS A 9 -0.88 6.87 1.49
CA CYS A 9 0.54 6.55 1.34
C CYS A 9 0.74 5.26 0.53
N PRO A 10 1.93 4.98 -0.01
CA PRO A 10 2.21 3.68 -0.62
C PRO A 10 2.02 2.53 0.38
N ALA A 11 1.53 1.37 -0.08
CA ALA A 11 1.40 0.20 0.79
C ALA A 11 2.76 -0.35 1.26
N VAL A 12 3.76 -0.30 0.39
CA VAL A 12 5.15 -0.68 0.66
C VAL A 12 6.10 0.22 -0.14
N SER A 13 7.37 0.26 0.27
CA SER A 13 8.36 1.19 -0.30
C SER A 13 9.00 0.69 -1.61
N VAL A 14 8.76 -0.55 -2.01
CA VAL A 14 9.38 -1.18 -3.19
C VAL A 14 8.38 -2.03 -3.98
N PRO A 15 8.61 -2.25 -5.29
CA PRO A 15 7.88 -3.27 -6.04
C PRO A 15 8.17 -4.70 -5.51
N PRO A 16 7.34 -5.69 -5.90
CA PRO A 16 7.69 -7.09 -5.73
C PRO A 16 9.11 -7.41 -6.22
N PHE A 17 9.83 -8.23 -5.46
CA PHE A 17 11.20 -8.64 -5.75
C PHE A 17 11.30 -10.17 -5.83
N PRO A 18 12.35 -10.73 -6.48
CA PRO A 18 12.48 -12.16 -6.69
C PRO A 18 12.48 -12.97 -5.39
N LYS A 19 11.88 -14.17 -5.41
CA LYS A 19 11.88 -15.08 -4.25
C LYS A 19 13.28 -15.42 -3.72
N SER A 20 14.28 -15.44 -4.59
CA SER A 20 15.67 -15.70 -4.21
C SER A 20 16.30 -14.56 -3.40
N GLN A 21 15.73 -13.35 -3.48
CA GLN A 21 16.17 -12.20 -2.71
C GLN A 21 15.60 -12.26 -1.29
N ARG A 22 16.48 -12.42 -0.31
CA ARG A 22 16.09 -12.59 1.10
C ARG A 22 15.52 -11.31 1.71
N SER A 23 16.05 -10.15 1.32
CA SER A 23 15.65 -8.84 1.85
C SER A 23 15.94 -7.74 0.83
N VAL A 24 15.28 -6.61 0.99
CA VAL A 24 15.63 -5.36 0.28
C VAL A 24 16.90 -4.81 0.92
N GLU A 25 17.95 -4.59 0.14
CA GLU A 25 19.25 -4.10 0.65
C GLU A 25 19.37 -2.58 0.60
N SER A 26 18.67 -1.94 -0.35
CA SER A 26 18.63 -0.49 -0.47
C SER A 26 17.31 0.00 -1.07
N ILE A 27 16.92 1.21 -0.71
CA ILE A 27 15.76 1.93 -1.25
C ILE A 27 16.27 3.30 -1.72
N ASN A 28 16.08 3.61 -3.00
CA ASN A 28 16.60 4.84 -3.63
C ASN A 28 18.12 5.06 -3.37
N GLY A 29 18.90 3.98 -3.43
CA GLY A 29 20.35 4.01 -3.20
C GLY A 29 20.76 4.18 -1.74
N GLN A 30 19.82 4.28 -0.80
CA GLN A 30 20.11 4.29 0.63
C GLN A 30 20.02 2.87 1.20
N PRO A 31 21.05 2.38 1.91
CA PRO A 31 21.03 1.04 2.48
C PRO A 31 19.94 0.92 3.55
N THR A 32 19.22 -0.20 3.54
CA THR A 32 18.32 -0.56 4.64
C THR A 32 19.13 -0.97 5.87
N GLN A 33 18.71 -0.52 7.04
CA GLN A 33 19.29 -0.89 8.33
C GLN A 33 18.71 -2.20 8.86
N THR A 34 17.43 -2.49 8.59
CA THR A 34 16.74 -3.68 9.09
C THR A 34 15.92 -4.37 8.02
N TYR A 35 15.55 -5.63 8.28
CA TYR A 35 14.67 -6.42 7.40
C TYR A 35 13.31 -5.76 7.15
N ILE A 36 12.80 -4.98 8.10
CA ILE A 36 11.43 -4.42 8.02
C ILE A 36 11.38 -3.04 7.36
N ASP A 37 12.52 -2.47 6.95
CA ASP A 37 12.56 -1.10 6.43
C ASP A 37 11.71 -0.93 5.16
N TRP A 38 11.63 -1.97 4.32
CA TRP A 38 10.81 -1.94 3.10
C TRP A 38 9.30 -1.98 3.37
N ILE A 39 8.88 -2.42 4.56
CA ILE A 39 7.50 -2.38 5.06
C ILE A 39 7.28 -1.33 6.17
N ALA A 40 8.23 -0.41 6.37
CA ALA A 40 8.19 0.55 7.47
C ALA A 40 6.89 1.37 7.51
N ILE A 41 6.33 1.72 6.35
CA ILE A 41 5.05 2.43 6.25
C ILE A 41 3.93 1.64 6.94
N THR A 42 3.75 0.37 6.59
CA THR A 42 2.67 -0.47 7.15
C THR A 42 2.89 -0.75 8.65
N PHE A 43 4.14 -0.94 9.07
CA PHE A 43 4.48 -1.06 10.49
C PHE A 43 4.13 0.22 11.25
N ALA A 44 4.47 1.40 10.72
CA ALA A 44 4.14 2.68 11.33
C ALA A 44 2.63 2.87 11.49
N ILE A 45 1.84 2.51 10.46
CA ILE A 45 0.38 2.57 10.55
C ILE A 45 -0.17 1.59 11.59
N THR A 46 0.36 0.36 11.66
CA THR A 46 -0.03 -0.62 12.70
C THR A 46 0.08 -0.03 14.10
N MET A 47 1.16 0.69 14.41
CA MET A 47 1.37 1.30 15.72
C MET A 47 0.32 2.36 16.09
N THR A 48 -0.33 2.98 15.09
CA THR A 48 -1.38 3.99 15.33
C THR A 48 -2.73 3.38 15.71
N SER A 49 -2.92 2.06 15.52
CA SER A 49 -4.21 1.37 15.66
C SER A 49 -5.36 1.98 14.83
N CYS A 50 -5.03 2.78 13.80
CA CYS A 50 -6.01 3.32 12.88
C CYS A 50 -6.41 2.25 11.84
N PRO A 51 -7.67 2.26 11.38
CA PRO A 51 -8.08 1.36 10.29
C PRO A 51 -7.39 1.76 8.99
N ALA A 52 -6.92 0.76 8.24
CA ALA A 52 -6.25 0.96 6.96
C ALA A 52 -6.67 -0.09 5.93
N LEU A 53 -6.75 0.31 4.66
CA LEU A 53 -7.01 -0.56 3.50
C LEU A 53 -5.85 -0.44 2.51
N SER A 54 -5.52 -1.54 1.83
CA SER A 54 -4.58 -1.54 0.70
C SER A 54 -5.37 -1.75 -0.59
N LEU A 55 -5.43 -0.71 -1.44
CA LEU A 55 -6.12 -0.74 -2.72
C LEU A 55 -5.12 -0.96 -3.87
N PRO A 56 -5.41 -1.84 -4.84
CA PRO A 56 -4.62 -1.88 -6.07
C PRO A 56 -4.90 -0.62 -6.88
N ILE A 57 -3.85 0.08 -7.31
CA ILE A 57 -3.97 1.34 -8.07
C ILE A 57 -3.32 1.30 -9.45
N GLY A 58 -2.64 0.20 -9.77
CA GLY A 58 -2.08 -0.05 -11.09
C GLY A 58 -0.83 -0.90 -11.01
N PHE A 59 0.05 -0.70 -11.98
CA PHE A 59 1.27 -1.47 -12.15
C PHE A 59 2.46 -0.55 -12.38
N THR A 60 3.64 -1.01 -11.98
CA THR A 60 4.91 -0.40 -12.39
C THR A 60 5.10 -0.54 -13.90
N GLN A 61 6.10 0.15 -14.46
CA GLN A 61 6.48 0.00 -15.86
C GLN A 61 6.87 -1.46 -16.22
N ALA A 62 7.32 -2.25 -15.24
CA ALA A 62 7.63 -3.66 -15.39
C ALA A 62 6.41 -4.59 -15.26
N GLY A 63 5.20 -4.03 -15.10
CA GLY A 63 3.96 -4.79 -14.95
C GLY A 63 3.75 -5.39 -13.57
N LEU A 64 4.45 -4.91 -12.53
CA LEU A 64 4.30 -5.40 -11.16
C LEU A 64 3.24 -4.59 -10.40
N PRO A 65 2.40 -5.20 -9.56
CA PRO A 65 1.31 -4.50 -8.88
C PRO A 65 1.80 -3.40 -7.92
N VAL A 66 1.05 -2.29 -7.86
CA VAL A 66 1.26 -1.16 -6.94
C VAL A 66 0.03 -0.98 -6.06
N GLY A 67 0.24 -0.88 -4.75
CA GLY A 67 -0.82 -0.67 -3.76
C GLY A 67 -0.78 0.72 -3.12
N LEU A 68 -1.96 1.33 -2.96
CA LEU A 68 -2.20 2.52 -2.15
C LEU A 68 -2.77 2.11 -0.79
N GLN A 69 -2.10 2.52 0.28
CA GLN A 69 -2.63 2.42 1.64
C GLN A 69 -3.47 3.66 1.96
N VAL A 70 -4.72 3.42 2.32
CA VAL A 70 -5.69 4.44 2.70
C VAL A 70 -6.00 4.25 4.17
N VAL A 71 -5.70 5.24 5.00
CA VAL A 71 -5.85 5.17 6.45
C VAL A 71 -6.94 6.15 6.89
N GLY A 72 -7.90 5.65 7.68
CA GLY A 72 -8.99 6.43 8.25
C GLY A 72 -8.78 6.74 9.74
N PRO A 73 -9.63 7.60 10.34
CA PRO A 73 -9.56 7.89 11.77
C PRO A 73 -9.91 6.65 12.61
N PRO A 74 -9.51 6.61 13.88
CA PRO A 74 -9.94 5.56 14.81
C PRO A 74 -11.47 5.39 14.78
N ARG A 75 -11.95 4.16 14.61
CA ARG A 75 -13.38 3.81 14.49
C ARG A 75 -14.09 4.40 13.25
N GLY A 76 -13.32 4.77 12.22
CA GLY A 76 -13.79 5.37 10.97
C GLY A 76 -14.03 4.40 9.81
N GLU A 77 -14.13 3.10 10.07
CA GLU A 77 -14.13 2.03 9.05
C GLU A 77 -15.23 2.22 8.00
N ALA A 78 -16.43 2.65 8.40
CA ALA A 78 -17.53 2.88 7.46
C ALA A 78 -17.22 4.02 6.47
N ALA A 79 -16.63 5.12 6.93
CA ALA A 79 -16.23 6.22 6.06
C ALA A 79 -15.04 5.81 5.17
N LEU A 80 -14.08 5.09 5.74
CA LEU A 80 -12.93 4.55 5.02
C LEU A 80 -13.35 3.61 3.88
N LEU A 81 -14.22 2.63 4.16
CA LEU A 81 -14.75 1.69 3.16
C LEU A 81 -15.50 2.42 2.04
N ARG A 82 -16.34 3.41 2.39
CA ARG A 82 -17.05 4.23 1.40
C ARG A 82 -16.09 4.99 0.48
N ALA A 83 -15.06 5.62 1.04
CA ALA A 83 -14.06 6.32 0.26
C ALA A 83 -13.29 5.35 -0.66
N CYS A 84 -12.87 4.20 -0.12
CA CYS A 84 -12.14 3.19 -0.86
C CYS A 84 -12.97 2.57 -1.99
N HIS A 85 -14.28 2.39 -1.80
CA HIS A 85 -15.17 1.92 -2.85
C HIS A 85 -15.27 2.93 -4.02
N HIS A 86 -15.31 4.23 -3.73
CA HIS A 86 -15.24 5.24 -4.78
C HIS A 86 -13.89 5.25 -5.50
N MET A 87 -12.79 5.08 -4.76
CA MET A 87 -11.44 4.98 -5.34
C MET A 87 -11.30 3.75 -6.24
N GLU A 88 -11.80 2.59 -5.81
CA GLU A 88 -11.83 1.34 -6.60
C GLU A 88 -12.49 1.55 -7.96
N ALA A 89 -13.65 2.22 -8.01
CA ALA A 89 -14.34 2.53 -9.26
C ALA A 89 -13.54 3.47 -10.18
N VAL A 90 -12.70 4.35 -9.61
CA VAL A 90 -11.82 5.25 -10.39
C VAL A 90 -10.59 4.51 -10.92
N PHE A 91 -10.03 3.59 -10.15
CA PHE A 91 -8.86 2.81 -10.58
C PHE A 91 -9.21 1.72 -11.59
N ASP A 92 -10.45 1.23 -11.56
CA ASP A 92 -11.05 0.33 -12.57
C ASP A 92 -10.19 -0.91 -12.91
N LEU A 93 -9.59 -1.52 -11.87
CA LEU A 93 -8.76 -2.72 -12.04
C LEU A 93 -9.54 -4.03 -11.93
N ALA A 94 -10.83 -3.96 -11.59
CA ALA A 94 -11.66 -5.16 -11.43
C ALA A 94 -11.75 -5.99 -12.71
N GLY A 95 -11.78 -5.33 -13.88
CA GLY A 95 -11.79 -6.00 -15.19
C GLY A 95 -10.47 -6.69 -15.57
N ALA A 96 -9.38 -6.41 -14.86
CA ALA A 96 -8.07 -7.03 -15.08
C ALA A 96 -7.86 -8.32 -14.27
N LEU A 97 -8.85 -8.75 -13.49
CA LEU A 97 -8.80 -9.96 -12.66
C LEU A 97 -9.31 -11.20 -13.42
N PRO A 98 -8.75 -12.41 -13.15
CA PRO A 98 -7.60 -12.67 -12.29
C PRO A 98 -6.29 -12.24 -12.95
N ILE A 99 -5.39 -11.63 -12.17
CA ILE A 99 -4.05 -11.29 -12.64
C ILE A 99 -3.21 -12.57 -12.60
N ASP A 100 -2.58 -12.90 -13.74
CA ASP A 100 -1.59 -13.98 -13.80
C ASP A 100 -0.24 -13.50 -13.22
N PRO A 101 0.22 -14.05 -12.08
CA PRO A 101 1.50 -13.67 -11.50
C PRO A 101 2.63 -14.25 -12.37
N ARG A 102 3.25 -13.41 -13.19
CA ARG A 102 4.45 -13.77 -13.98
C ARG A 102 5.70 -13.93 -13.11
#